data_AF-A0A4P7BAH7-F1
#
_entry.id   AF-A0A4P7BAH7-F1
#
_cell.length_a   1.000
_cell.length_b   1.000
_cell.length_c   1.000
_cell.angle_alpha   90.00
_cell.angle_beta   90.00
_cell.angle_gamma   90.00
#
_symmetry.space_group_name_H-M   'P 1'
#
loop_
_entity.id
_entity.type
_entity.pdbx_description
1 polymer ?
#
loop_
_entity_poly.entity_id
_entity_poly.type
_entity_poly.pdbx_seq_one_letter_code
_entity_poly.pdbx_strand_id
1 'polypeptide(L)'
;MEELMNRLSHAAEMEGAVAQAVLDSGLRLLVYPLAQGRLAALGWPAASGRQVQGETLLRRRSADLARYGDWLPALFNDGGWYVVRRLAVDGNGGTLDEAALAAAMELLQ
;
A
#
# COMPACT_ATOMS: atom_id res chain seq x y z
N MET A 1 1.46 -14.17 -1.32
CA MET A 1 1.17 -12.79 -0.84
C MET A 1 0.80 -12.80 0.65
N GLU A 2 -0.15 -13.64 1.05
CA GLU A 2 -0.58 -13.77 2.45
C GLU A 2 0.57 -14.00 3.44
N GLU A 3 1.50 -14.91 3.13
CA GLU A 3 2.68 -15.16 3.98
C GLU A 3 3.56 -13.91 4.15
N LEU A 4 3.77 -13.14 3.07
CA LEU A 4 4.52 -11.88 3.13
C LEU A 4 3.82 -10.86 4.02
N MET A 5 2.50 -10.71 3.87
CA MET A 5 1.70 -9.81 4.70
C MET A 5 1.72 -10.21 6.17
N ASN A 6 1.63 -11.51 6.48
CA ASN A 6 1.71 -12.02 7.85
C ASN A 6 3.08 -11.73 8.46
N ARG A 7 4.16 -12.00 7.72
CA ARG A 7 5.53 -11.72 8.16
C ARG A 7 5.76 -10.22 8.42
N LEU A 8 5.32 -9.36 7.50
CA LEU A 8 5.45 -7.91 7.66
C LEU A 8 4.59 -7.41 8.82
N SER A 9 3.35 -7.87 8.95
CA SER A 9 2.45 -7.47 10.03
C SER A 9 3.03 -7.84 11.39
N HIS A 10 3.54 -9.07 11.53
CA HIS A 10 4.16 -9.53 12.76
C HIS A 10 5.39 -8.71 13.13
N ALA A 11 6.29 -8.45 12.17
CA ALA A 11 7.48 -7.63 12.40
C ALA A 11 7.09 -6.18 12.79
N ALA A 12 6.09 -5.61 12.13
CA ALA A 12 5.63 -4.25 12.39
C ALA A 12 5.03 -4.14 13.80
N GLU A 13 4.23 -5.13 14.22
CA GLU A 13 3.65 -5.22 15.57
C GLU A 13 4.70 -5.40 16.67
N MET A 14 5.68 -6.28 16.46
CA MET A 14 6.75 -6.51 17.43
C MET A 14 7.60 -5.26 17.70
N GLU A 15 7.94 -4.53 16.64
CA GLU A 15 8.83 -3.37 16.73
C GLU A 15 8.09 -2.04 16.95
N GLY A 16 6.76 -2.04 16.83
CA GLY A 16 5.97 -0.80 16.84
C GLY A 16 6.35 0.18 15.72
N ALA A 17 6.87 -0.34 14.61
CA ALA A 17 7.50 0.42 13.54
C ALA A 17 7.06 -0.07 12.14
N VAL A 18 7.48 0.65 11.10
CA VAL A 18 7.19 0.25 9.71
C VAL A 18 8.02 -0.97 9.33
N ALA A 19 7.36 -2.07 8.98
CA ALA A 19 7.99 -3.18 8.28
C ALA A 19 7.89 -2.97 6.76
N GLN A 20 8.90 -3.40 6.01
CA GLN A 20 8.94 -3.21 4.56
C GLN A 20 9.44 -4.44 3.80
N ALA A 21 8.97 -4.58 2.55
CA ALA A 21 9.51 -5.49 1.55
C ALA A 21 9.61 -4.80 0.19
N VAL A 22 10.55 -5.25 -0.63
CA VAL A 22 10.64 -4.88 -2.04
C VAL A 22 10.02 -6.02 -2.85
N LEU A 23 9.08 -5.69 -3.73
CA LEU A 23 8.48 -6.65 -4.65
C LEU A 23 9.33 -6.78 -5.92
N ASP A 24 9.13 -7.85 -6.69
CA ASP A 24 9.86 -8.08 -7.95
C ASP A 24 9.64 -6.97 -8.99
N SER A 25 8.54 -6.23 -8.88
CA SER A 25 8.26 -5.05 -9.70
C SER A 25 9.16 -3.85 -9.34
N GLY A 26 9.84 -3.88 -8.18
CA GLY A 26 10.57 -2.76 -7.61
C GLY A 26 9.70 -1.85 -6.71
N LEU A 27 8.40 -2.13 -6.60
CA LEU A 27 7.53 -1.46 -5.65
C LEU A 27 7.93 -1.81 -4.21
N ARG A 28 7.75 -0.86 -3.31
CA ARG A 28 7.85 -1.09 -1.86
C ARG A 28 6.48 -1.34 -1.28
N LEU A 29 6.39 -2.41 -0.52
CA LEU A 29 5.26 -2.71 0.36
C LEU A 29 5.66 -2.35 1.78
N LEU A 30 4.90 -1.46 2.41
CA LEU A 30 5.10 -0.99 3.78
C LEU A 30 3.90 -1.40 4.63
N VAL A 31 4.15 -1.85 5.85
CA VAL A 31 3.10 -2.17 6.83
C VAL A 31 3.41 -1.47 8.14
N TYR A 32 2.42 -0.79 8.72
CA TYR A 32 2.52 -0.09 10.00
C TYR A 32 1.39 -0.53 10.94
N PRO A 33 1.67 -0.90 12.20
CA PRO A 33 0.65 -1.29 13.15
C PRO A 33 -0.13 -0.05 13.63
N LEU A 34 -1.43 -0.20 13.85
CA LEU A 34 -2.25 0.78 14.54
C LEU A 34 -2.82 0.16 15.82
N ALA A 35 -3.35 1.00 16.72
CA ALA A 35 -4.11 0.52 17.87
C ALA A 35 -5.32 -0.34 17.44
N GLN A 36 -5.88 -0.07 16.25
CA GLN A 36 -6.96 -0.82 15.64
C GLN A 36 -6.64 -1.02 14.15
N GLY A 37 -6.08 -2.18 13.84
CA GLY A 37 -5.76 -2.61 12.48
C GLY A 37 -4.35 -2.23 12.08
N ARG A 38 -4.15 -2.06 10.78
CA ARG A 38 -2.84 -1.77 10.19
C ARG A 38 -2.99 -0.80 9.02
N LEU A 39 -1.94 -0.09 8.68
CA LEU A 39 -1.82 0.58 7.38
C LEU A 39 -0.93 -0.27 6.49
N ALA A 40 -1.36 -0.50 5.25
CA ALA A 40 -0.51 -1.03 4.20
C ALA A 40 -0.34 0.03 3.13
N ALA A 41 0.90 0.30 2.73
CA ALA A 41 1.21 1.21 1.63
C ALA A 41 1.97 0.46 0.53
N LEU A 42 1.60 0.71 -0.71
CA LEU A 42 2.31 0.21 -1.89
C LEU A 42 2.77 1.40 -2.72
N GLY A 43 4.01 1.43 -3.18
CA GLY A 43 4.47 2.58 -3.93
C GLY A 43 5.90 2.53 -4.45
N TRP A 44 6.25 3.57 -5.19
CA TRP A 44 7.58 3.80 -5.71
C TRP A 44 8.35 4.71 -4.76
N PRO A 45 9.49 4.26 -4.20
CA PRO A 45 10.37 5.16 -3.48
C PRO A 45 10.94 6.19 -4.46
N ALA A 46 11.24 7.41 -3.99
CA ALA A 46 11.82 8.45 -4.85
C ALA A 46 13.09 8.00 -5.58
N ALA A 47 13.92 7.19 -4.91
CA ALA A 47 15.15 6.62 -5.46
C ALA A 47 14.93 5.72 -6.70
N SER A 48 13.70 5.27 -6.98
CA SER A 48 13.39 4.48 -8.17
C SER A 48 13.40 5.29 -9.47
N GLY A 49 13.33 6.64 -9.39
CA GLY A 49 13.18 7.52 -10.54
C GLY A 49 11.82 7.39 -11.26
N ARG A 50 10.90 6.55 -10.76
CA ARG A 50 9.55 6.43 -11.29
C ARG A 50 8.73 7.63 -10.87
N GLN A 51 8.17 8.33 -11.85
CA GLN A 51 7.24 9.42 -11.61
C GLN A 51 5.81 8.92 -11.72
N VAL A 52 5.01 9.20 -10.69
CA VAL A 52 3.56 9.03 -10.72
C VAL A 52 2.94 10.39 -10.94
N GLN A 53 2.11 10.52 -11.97
CA GLN A 53 1.38 11.76 -12.22
C GLN A 53 0.15 11.79 -11.31
N GLY A 54 0.16 12.65 -10.29
CA GLY A 54 -0.92 12.74 -9.30
C GLY A 54 -2.31 12.95 -9.90
N GLU A 55 -2.42 13.77 -10.95
CA GLU A 55 -3.69 13.96 -11.67
C GLU A 55 -4.22 12.64 -12.28
N THR A 56 -3.36 11.90 -12.97
CA THR A 56 -3.71 10.61 -13.60
C THR A 56 -4.15 9.59 -12.55
N LEU A 57 -3.43 9.52 -11.42
CA LEU A 57 -3.78 8.64 -10.31
C LEU A 57 -5.16 8.99 -9.75
N LEU A 58 -5.41 10.27 -9.45
CA LEU A 58 -6.69 10.74 -8.91
C LEU A 58 -7.85 10.49 -9.89
N ARG A 59 -7.62 10.72 -11.18
CA ARG A 59 -8.60 10.47 -12.24
C ARG A 59 -8.98 8.98 -12.29
N ARG A 60 -8.00 8.07 -12.30
CA ARG A 60 -8.25 6.62 -12.27
C ARG A 60 -9.02 6.20 -11.04
N ARG A 61 -8.59 6.68 -9.86
CA ARG A 61 -9.29 6.39 -8.60
C ARG A 61 -10.75 6.83 -8.65
N SER A 62 -11.03 8.00 -9.20
CA SER A 62 -12.40 8.52 -9.30
C SER A 62 -13.29 7.78 -10.30
N ALA A 63 -12.70 7.08 -11.28
CA ALA A 63 -13.45 6.37 -12.31
C ALA A 63 -14.10 5.07 -11.79
N ASP A 64 -13.54 4.46 -10.75
CA ASP A 64 -14.07 3.25 -10.13
C ASP A 64 -13.80 3.27 -8.61
N LEU A 65 -14.67 3.95 -7.87
CA LEU A 65 -14.55 4.04 -6.41
C LEU A 65 -14.84 2.71 -5.71
N ALA A 66 -15.58 1.79 -6.32
CA ALA A 66 -15.82 0.48 -5.72
C ALA A 66 -14.51 -0.33 -5.66
N ARG A 67 -13.67 -0.20 -6.69
CA ARG A 67 -12.37 -0.87 -6.76
C ARG A 67 -11.24 -0.09 -6.10
N TYR A 68 -11.19 1.22 -6.29
CA TYR A 68 -10.05 2.06 -5.92
C TYR A 68 -10.30 2.97 -4.71
N GLY A 69 -11.54 3.07 -4.22
CA GLY A 69 -11.93 4.03 -3.18
C GLY A 69 -11.16 3.86 -1.87
N ASP A 70 -10.83 2.64 -1.50
CA ASP A 70 -10.09 2.33 -0.26
C ASP A 70 -8.60 2.69 -0.33
N TRP A 71 -8.07 2.95 -1.53
CA TRP A 71 -6.68 3.33 -1.74
C TRP A 71 -6.55 4.85 -1.71
N LEU A 72 -5.85 5.36 -0.70
CA LEU A 72 -5.58 6.78 -0.53
C LEU A 72 -4.22 7.14 -1.14
N PRO A 73 -4.16 8.07 -2.10
CA PRO A 73 -2.89 8.54 -2.65
C PRO A 73 -2.07 9.27 -1.59
N ALA A 74 -0.77 9.02 -1.53
CA ALA A 74 0.15 9.66 -0.62
C ALA A 74 1.48 9.98 -1.30
N LEU A 75 1.91 11.24 -1.20
CA LEU A 75 3.27 11.67 -1.53
C LEU A 75 4.06 11.72 -0.23
N PHE A 76 5.10 10.91 -0.12
CA PHE A 76 5.96 10.88 1.05
C PHE A 76 6.98 12.02 0.99
N ASN A 77 7.54 12.37 2.14
CA ASN A 77 8.49 13.48 2.28
C ASN A 77 9.81 13.28 1.50
N ASP A 78 10.14 12.03 1.16
CA ASP A 78 11.27 11.68 0.29
C ASP A 78 10.97 11.91 -1.20
N GLY A 79 9.72 12.23 -1.55
CA GLY A 79 9.24 12.39 -2.93
C GLY A 79 8.67 11.10 -3.54
N GLY A 80 8.60 10.01 -2.77
CA GLY A 80 8.04 8.74 -3.21
C GLY A 80 6.51 8.79 -3.27
N TRP A 81 5.93 8.09 -4.26
CA TRP A 81 4.49 8.01 -4.46
C TRP A 81 3.95 6.66 -4.02
N TYR A 82 2.97 6.69 -3.15
CA TYR A 82 2.33 5.52 -2.57
C TYR A 82 0.81 5.61 -2.66
N VAL A 83 0.17 4.45 -2.63
CA VAL A 83 -1.24 4.31 -2.27
C VAL A 83 -1.34 3.57 -0.95
N VAL A 84 -2.17 4.06 -0.04
CA VAL A 84 -2.29 3.58 1.34
C VAL A 84 -3.69 3.04 1.56
N ARG A 85 -3.80 1.86 2.16
CA ARG A 85 -5.06 1.25 2.56
C ARG A 85 -5.02 0.88 4.03
N ARG A 86 -6.13 1.11 4.73
CA ARG A 86 -6.33 0.62 6.10
C ARG A 86 -6.81 -0.84 6.04
N LEU A 87 -6.18 -1.70 6.83
CA LEU A 87 -6.56 -3.10 7.03
C LEU A 87 -7.18 -3.21 8.42
N ALA A 88 -8.34 -3.86 8.52
CA ALA A 88 -9.03 -4.08 9.79
C ALA A 88 -8.34 -5.20 10.60
N VAL A 89 -8.57 -5.26 11.91
CA VAL A 89 -8.10 -6.41 12.73
C VAL A 89 -8.94 -7.66 12.44
N ASP A 90 -10.26 -7.47 12.24
CA ASP A 90 -11.24 -8.55 12.16
C ASP A 90 -11.97 -8.56 10.79
N GLY A 91 -12.26 -9.76 10.26
CA GLY A 91 -13.00 -9.99 9.01
C GLY A 91 -12.15 -10.20 7.75
N ASN A 92 -12.78 -10.27 6.58
CA ASN A 92 -12.12 -10.47 5.27
C ASN A 92 -11.13 -9.35 4.86
N GLY A 93 -10.98 -8.29 5.67
CA GLY A 93 -10.13 -7.11 5.39
C GLY A 93 -8.81 -7.07 6.17
N GLY A 94 -8.41 -8.16 6.82
CA GLY A 94 -7.20 -8.23 7.66
C GLY A 94 -5.87 -8.35 6.90
N THR A 95 -5.93 -8.55 5.59
CA THR A 95 -4.76 -8.72 4.73
C THR A 95 -4.99 -8.09 3.35
N LEU A 96 -3.91 -7.93 2.58
CA LEU A 96 -4.00 -7.59 1.16
C LEU A 96 -4.07 -8.87 0.35
N ASP A 97 -5.23 -9.11 -0.26
CA ASP A 97 -5.36 -10.15 -1.28
C ASP A 97 -4.76 -9.70 -2.62
N GLU A 98 -4.71 -10.64 -3.58
CA GLU A 98 -4.12 -10.39 -4.90
C GLU A 98 -4.90 -9.33 -5.69
N ALA A 99 -6.22 -9.27 -5.53
CA ALA A 99 -7.07 -8.31 -6.22
C ALA A 99 -6.81 -6.87 -5.73
N ALA A 100 -6.66 -6.69 -4.42
CA ALA A 100 -6.31 -5.43 -3.79
C ALA A 100 -4.92 -4.97 -4.22
N LEU A 101 -3.95 -5.90 -4.26
CA LEU A 101 -2.59 -5.61 -4.72
C LEU A 101 -2.58 -5.17 -6.19
N ALA A 102 -3.29 -5.91 -7.06
CA ALA A 102 -3.41 -5.56 -8.48
C ALA A 102 -4.04 -4.16 -8.65
N ALA A 103 -5.11 -3.85 -7.91
CA ALA A 103 -5.74 -2.54 -7.95
C ALA A 103 -4.78 -1.40 -7.53
N ALA A 104 -3.97 -1.62 -6.49
CA ALA A 104 -2.95 -0.67 -6.08
C ALA A 104 -1.87 -0.46 -7.16
N MET A 105 -1.41 -1.55 -7.78
CA MET A 105 -0.41 -1.49 -8.84
C MET A 105 -0.92 -0.73 -10.06
N GLU A 106 -2.18 -0.95 -10.47
CA GLU A 106 -2.82 -0.22 -11.58
C GLU A 106 -2.95 1.28 -11.31
N LEU A 107 -3.20 1.70 -10.06
CA LEU A 107 -3.26 3.12 -9.71
C LEU A 107 -1.90 3.82 -9.85
N LEU A 108 -0.79 3.07 -9.71
CA LEU A 108 0.59 3.57 -9.70
C LEU A 108 1.28 3.55 -11.08
N GLN A 109 0.60 3.07 -12.13
CA GLN A 109 1.11 3.04 -13.51
C GLN A 109 1.06 4.40 -14.20
#